data_AF-A0A2M8Q6P5-F1
#
_entry.id   AF-A0A2M8Q6P5-F1
#
_cell.length_a   1.000
_cell.length_b   1.000
_cell.length_c   1.000
_cell.angle_alpha   90.00
_cell.angle_beta   90.00
_cell.angle_gamma   90.00
#
_symmetry.space_group_name_H-M   'P 1'
#
loop_
_entity.id
_entity.type
_entity.pdbx_description
1 polymer ?
#
loop_
_entity_poly.entity_id
_entity_poly.type
_entity_poly.pdbx_seq_one_letter_code
_entity_poly.pdbx_strand_id
1 'polypeptide(L)' 'DHELDERTLHVARQLRDGAPSAIRLTKYALANWLRAAGPLFDVSTALEFLGFAGEEVREGLAAFRERRRPRFDPDCPI' A
#
# COMPACT_ATOMS: atom_id res chain seq x y z
N ASP A 1 8.83 -13.98 13.89
CA ASP A 1 9.29 -14.37 12.53
C ASP A 1 8.87 -15.79 12.18
N HIS A 2 9.37 -16.82 12.87
CA HIS A 2 9.03 -18.23 12.55
C HIS A 2 7.53 -18.57 12.51
N GLU A 3 6.72 -18.03 13.44
CA GLU A 3 5.27 -18.28 13.46
C GLU A 3 4.54 -17.69 12.23
N LEU A 4 4.98 -16.53 11.74
CA LEU A 4 4.40 -15.88 10.55
C LEU A 4 4.71 -16.70 9.30
N ASP A 5 5.95 -17.19 9.18
CA ASP A 5 6.38 -18.00 8.05
C ASP A 5 5.62 -19.33 8.01
N GLU A 6 5.49 -20.00 9.16
CA GLU A 6 4.72 -21.24 9.28
C GLU A 6 3.25 -21.02 8.91
N ARG A 7 2.63 -19.94 9.40
CA ARG A 7 1.24 -19.61 9.08
C ARG A 7 1.06 -19.30 7.59
N THR A 8 2.01 -18.60 6.97
CA THR A 8 1.97 -18.26 5.55
C THR A 8 2.03 -19.51 4.69
N LEU A 9 2.94 -20.43 5.01
CA LEU A 9 3.06 -21.72 4.33
C LEU A 9 1.82 -22.59 4.53
N HIS A 10 1.23 -22.57 5.73
CA HIS A 10 0.00 -23.29 6.01
C HIS A 10 -1.15 -22.82 5.10
N VAL A 11 -1.43 -21.51 5.04
CA VAL A 11 -2.50 -20.94 4.20
C VAL A 11 -2.22 -21.18 2.72
N ALA A 12 -0.97 -21.03 2.28
CA ALA A 12 -0.59 -21.29 0.88
C ALA A 12 -0.85 -22.76 0.48
N ARG A 13 -0.54 -23.71 1.35
CA ARG A 13 -0.83 -25.14 1.12
C ARG A 13 -2.33 -25.40 1.06
N GLN A 14 -3.13 -24.81 1.96
CA GLN A 14 -4.59 -24.93 1.93
C GLN A 14 -5.18 -24.42 0.61
N LEU A 15 -4.70 -23.27 0.10
CA LEU A 15 -5.16 -22.73 -1.17
C LEU A 15 -4.70 -23.57 -2.37
N ARG A 16 -3.49 -24.14 -2.31
CA ARG A 16 -2.96 -25.05 -3.34
C ARG A 16 -3.79 -26.33 -3.44
N ASP A 17 -4.19 -26.89 -2.30
CA ASP A 17 -4.89 -28.17 -2.22
C ASP A 17 -6.41 -28.04 -2.43
N GLY A 18 -6.94 -26.82 -2.49
CA GLY A 18 -8.35 -26.52 -2.76
C GLY A 18 -8.72 -26.47 -4.25
N ALA A 19 -10.02 -26.35 -4.54
CA ALA A 19 -10.52 -26.28 -5.92
C ALA A 19 -10.10 -24.98 -6.64
N PRO A 20 -9.25 -25.04 -7.68
CA PRO A 20 -8.60 -23.85 -8.24
C PRO A 20 -9.57 -22.91 -8.96
N SER A 21 -10.60 -23.45 -9.63
CA SER A 21 -11.61 -22.64 -10.32
C SER A 21 -12.46 -21.85 -9.35
N ALA A 22 -12.99 -22.51 -8.31
CA ALA A 22 -13.79 -21.87 -7.27
C ALA A 22 -13.01 -20.76 -6.55
N ILE A 23 -11.76 -21.04 -6.13
CA ILE A 23 -10.90 -20.05 -5.46
C ILE A 23 -10.66 -18.84 -6.36
N ARG A 24 -10.33 -19.04 -7.63
CA ARG A 24 -10.05 -17.94 -8.57
C ARG A 24 -11.30 -17.09 -8.85
N LEU A 25 -12.45 -17.71 -9.06
CA LEU A 25 -13.71 -17.00 -9.33
C LEU A 25 -14.18 -16.24 -8.09
N THR A 26 -14.08 -16.84 -6.90
CA THR A 26 -14.40 -16.14 -5.65
C THR A 26 -13.45 -14.95 -5.42
N LYS A 27 -12.13 -15.11 -5.64
CA LYS A 27 -11.17 -14.00 -5.60
C LYS A 27 -11.57 -12.90 -6.59
N TYR A 28 -11.95 -13.26 -7.82
CA TYR A 28 -12.35 -12.30 -8.83
C TYR A 28 -13.60 -11.50 -8.43
N ALA A 29 -14.60 -12.18 -7.87
CA ALA A 29 -15.83 -11.57 -7.39
C ALA A 29 -15.58 -10.60 -6.22
N LEU A 30 -14.79 -11.03 -5.23
CA LEU A 30 -14.44 -10.18 -4.08
C LEU A 30 -13.58 -8.97 -4.48
N ALA A 31 -12.63 -9.17 -5.41
CA ALA A 31 -11.77 -8.09 -5.88
C ALA A 31 -12.52 -7.00 -6.69
N ASN A 32 -13.77 -7.26 -7.12
CA ASN A 32 -14.53 -6.27 -7.88
C ASN A 32 -14.77 -4.98 -7.10
N TRP A 33 -14.91 -5.07 -5.77
CA TRP A 33 -15.06 -3.90 -4.93
C TRP A 33 -13.81 -3.00 -4.96
N LEU A 34 -12.62 -3.61 -4.91
CA LEU A 34 -11.36 -2.88 -5.04
C LEU A 34 -11.19 -2.29 -6.44
N ARG A 35 -11.60 -2.99 -7.51
CA ARG A 35 -11.57 -2.45 -8.88
C ARG A 35 -12.48 -1.24 -9.03
N ALA A 36 -13.65 -1.25 -8.40
CA ALA A 36 -14.55 -0.10 -8.39
C ALA A 36 -13.93 1.12 -7.66
N ALA A 37 -13.12 0.87 -6.63
CA ALA A 37 -12.33 1.90 -5.95
C ALA A 37 -11.04 2.31 -6.71
N GLY A 38 -10.78 1.76 -7.91
CA GLY A 38 -9.60 2.06 -8.72
C GLY A 38 -9.36 3.56 -8.94
N PRO A 39 -10.34 4.34 -9.41
CA PRO A 39 -10.14 5.79 -9.63
C PRO A 39 -9.78 6.57 -8.37
N LEU A 40 -10.30 6.16 -7.20
CA LEU A 40 -9.96 6.79 -5.93
C LEU A 40 -8.50 6.51 -5.56
N PHE A 41 -8.05 5.29 -5.79
CA PHE A 41 -6.66 4.89 -5.59
C PHE A 41 -5.70 5.58 -6.59
N ASP A 42 -6.12 5.74 -7.84
CA ASP A 42 -5.32 6.42 -8.86
C ASP A 42 -5.13 7.91 -8.52
N VAL A 43 -6.18 8.57 -8.03
CA VAL A 43 -6.10 9.97 -7.56
C VAL A 43 -5.20 10.08 -6.33
N SER A 44 -5.34 9.21 -5.33
CA SER A 44 -4.45 9.26 -4.16
C SER A 44 -2.99 9.06 -4.53
N THR A 45 -2.72 8.15 -5.47
CA THR A 45 -1.37 7.91 -5.97
C THR A 45 -0.85 9.13 -6.73
N ALA A 46 -1.64 9.70 -7.65
CA ALA A 46 -1.23 10.89 -8.41
C ALA A 46 -0.90 12.08 -7.48
N LEU A 47 -1.70 12.29 -6.43
CA LEU A 47 -1.44 13.34 -5.44
C LEU A 47 -0.18 13.06 -4.62
N GLU A 48 0.09 11.80 -4.25
CA GLU A 48 1.34 11.41 -3.59
C GLU A 48 2.57 11.72 -4.46
N PHE A 49 2.51 11.37 -5.76
CA PHE A 49 3.58 11.68 -6.72
C PHE A 49 3.76 13.17 -6.98
N LEU A 50 2.68 13.95 -6.96
CA LEU A 50 2.78 15.41 -7.02
C LEU A 50 3.47 15.96 -5.77
N GLY A 51 3.11 15.46 -4.58
CA GLY A 51 3.75 15.83 -3.31
C GLY A 51 5.23 15.45 -3.24
N PHE A 52 5.63 14.34 -3.89
CA PHE A 52 7.04 13.92 -4.00
C PHE A 52 7.95 14.93 -4.69
N ALA A 53 7.41 15.82 -5.54
CA ALA A 53 8.18 16.89 -6.16
C ALA A 53 8.41 18.10 -5.24
N GLY A 54 7.72 18.15 -4.09
CA GLY A 54 7.76 19.27 -3.14
C GLY A 54 8.95 19.25 -2.17
N GLU A 55 9.19 20.39 -1.53
CA GLU A 55 10.25 20.56 -0.52
C GLU A 55 9.94 19.77 0.78
N GLU A 56 8.66 19.51 1.07
CA GLU A 56 8.23 18.78 2.28
C GLU A 56 8.79 17.36 2.35
N VAL A 57 8.91 16.68 1.21
CA VAL A 57 9.49 15.33 1.16
C VAL A 57 10.98 15.37 1.46
N ARG A 58 11.71 16.39 0.99
CA ARG A 58 13.14 16.53 1.27
C ARG A 58 13.38 16.74 2.76
N GLU A 59 12.57 17.60 3.37
CA GLU A 59 12.61 17.86 4.80
C GLU A 59 12.17 16.64 5.62
N GLY A 60 11.14 15.92 5.20
CA GLY A 60 10.71 14.67 5.81
C GLY A 60 11.80 13.59 5.78
N LEU A 61 12.50 13.45 4.65
CA LEU A 61 13.62 12.51 4.51
C LEU A 61 14.83 12.93 5.35
N ALA A 62 15.17 14.21 5.36
CA ALA A 62 16.26 14.75 6.18
C ALA A 62 15.96 14.55 7.67
N ALA A 63 14.75 14.89 8.12
CA ALA A 63 14.30 14.71 9.49
C ALA A 63 14.31 13.24 9.93
N PHE A 64 13.89 12.32 9.05
CA PHE A 64 13.95 10.88 9.31
C PHE A 64 15.39 10.38 9.48
N ARG A 65 16.31 10.81 8.59
CA ARG A 65 17.74 10.46 8.67
C ARG A 65 18.42 11.04 9.90
N GLU A 66 18.10 12.28 10.23
CA GLU A 66 18.66 13.03 11.36
C GLU A 66 17.94 12.72 12.68
N ARG A 67 16.90 11.87 12.67
CA ARG A 67 16.07 11.50 13.84
C ARG A 67 15.53 12.70 14.62
N ARG A 68 15.21 13.78 13.91
CA ARG A 68 14.61 14.99 14.48
C ARG A 68 13.16 15.10 14.04
N ARG A 69 12.42 15.99 14.70
CA ARG A 69 11.07 16.35 14.22
C ARG A 69 11.20 17.14 12.90
N PRO A 70 10.40 16.81 11.87
CA PRO A 70 10.36 17.59 10.63
C PRO A 70 9.79 18.99 10.89
N ARG A 71 10.25 19.98 10.13
CA ARG A 71 9.76 21.35 10.16
C ARG A 71 9.15 21.69 8.81
N PHE A 72 7.85 21.49 8.69
CA PHE A 72 7.12 21.81 7.46
C PHE A 72 6.80 23.30 7.40
N ASP A 73 6.76 23.84 6.17
CA ASP A 73 6.39 25.22 5.90
C ASP A 73 4.85 25.35 5.91
N PRO A 74 4.24 26.16 6.81
CA PRO A 74 2.80 26.35 6.84
C PRO A 74 2.21 26.95 5.56
N ASP A 75 3.03 27.66 4.77
CA ASP A 75 2.61 28.34 3.55
C ASP A 75 2.89 27.50 2.28
N CYS A 76 2.93 26.17 2.42
CA CYS A 76 3.14 25.27 1.29
C CYS A 76 2.10 25.54 0.17
N PRO A 77 2.52 25.79 -1.08
CA PRO A 77 1.60 26.19 -2.16
C PRO A 77 0.85 25.01 -2.81
N ILE A 78 1.05 23.79 -2.32
CA ILE A 78 0.39 22.55 -2.75
C ILE A 78 -0.60 22.04 -1.70
#